data_AF-A0AAT9JTV4-F1
#
_entry.id   AF-A0AAT9JTV4-F1
#
_cell.length_a   1.000
_cell.length_b   1.000
_cell.length_c   1.000
_cell.angle_alpha   90.00
_cell.angle_beta   90.00
_cell.angle_gamma   90.00
#
_symmetry.space_group_name_H-M   'P 1'
#
loop_
_entity.id
_entity.type
_entity.pdbx_description
1 polymer ?
#
loop_
_entity_poly.entity_id
_entity_poly.type
_entity_poly.pdbx_seq_one_letter_code
_entity_poly.pdbx_strand_id
1 'polypeptide(L)' 'MTTLEPTITPRRDRPRFGFNETAEKLNGRLAMLGFITLIAFEITTHEGFLHWLGLV' A
#
# COMPACT_ATOMS: atom_id res chain seq x y z
N MET A 1 6.91 -7.22 -41.23
CA MET A 1 6.94 -6.41 -40.00
C MET A 1 5.49 -6.28 -39.53
N THR A 2 5.07 -7.09 -38.55
CA THR A 2 3.68 -7.07 -38.03
C THR A 2 3.61 -6.09 -36.87
N THR A 3 2.97 -4.95 -37.11
CA THR A 3 2.65 -3.94 -36.08
C THR A 3 1.60 -4.54 -35.14
N LEU A 4 2.00 -4.80 -33.89
CA LEU A 4 1.10 -5.20 -32.82
C LEU A 4 0.29 -3.97 -32.38
N GLU A 5 -0.83 -3.68 -33.06
CA GLU A 5 -1.78 -2.67 -32.60
C GLU A 5 -2.53 -3.21 -31.37
N PRO A 6 -2.46 -2.54 -30.20
CA PRO A 6 -3.28 -2.91 -29.05
C PRO A 6 -4.72 -2.44 -29.30
N THR A 7 -5.60 -3.36 -29.70
CA THR A 7 -7.05 -3.11 -29.88
C THR A 7 -7.78 -2.71 -28.58
N ILE A 8 -7.19 -2.96 -27.42
CA ILE A 8 -7.74 -2.54 -26.12
C ILE A 8 -6.99 -1.31 -25.63
N THR A 9 -7.51 -0.11 -25.93
CA THR A 9 -7.17 1.06 -25.11
C THR A 9 -7.64 0.78 -23.68
N PRO A 10 -6.73 0.68 -22.68
CA PRO A 10 -7.14 0.47 -21.31
C PRO A 10 -8.05 1.66 -20.93
N ARG A 11 -9.31 1.35 -20.59
CA ARG A 11 -10.22 2.32 -19.99
C ARG A 11 -9.63 2.67 -18.63
N ARG A 12 -8.75 3.68 -18.62
CA ARG A 12 -8.25 4.25 -17.37
C ARG A 12 -9.42 4.93 -16.71
N ASP A 13 -9.96 4.30 -15.67
CA ASP A 13 -10.90 4.96 -14.79
C ASP A 13 -10.26 6.27 -14.34
N ARG A 14 -10.95 7.39 -14.59
CA ARG A 14 -10.47 8.70 -14.15
C ARG A 14 -10.23 8.61 -12.65
N PRO A 15 -9.09 9.12 -12.14
CA PRO A 15 -8.79 9.08 -10.71
C PRO A 15 -9.95 9.74 -9.96
N ARG A 16 -10.80 8.90 -9.36
CA ARG A 16 -12.00 9.33 -8.64
C ARG A 16 -11.56 9.53 -7.20
N PHE A 17 -11.68 10.74 -6.69
CA PHE A 17 -11.42 10.99 -5.29
C PHE A 17 -12.42 10.22 -4.42
N GLY A 18 -11.95 9.50 -3.40
CA GLY A 18 -12.76 8.65 -2.51
C GLY A 18 -12.34 7.18 -2.49
N PHE A 19 -13.21 6.32 -1.96
CA PHE A 19 -13.01 4.87 -1.92
C PHE A 19 -13.22 4.29 -3.33
N ASN A 20 -12.12 3.95 -3.98
CA ASN A 20 -12.11 3.31 -5.29
C ASN A 20 -11.12 2.13 -5.26
N GLU A 21 -11.28 1.18 -6.18
CA GLU A 21 -10.50 -0.07 -6.18
C GLU A 21 -8.98 0.16 -6.22
N THR A 22 -8.53 1.23 -6.89
CA THR A 22 -7.10 1.58 -6.94
C THR A 22 -6.61 2.13 -5.61
N ALA A 23 -7.39 2.98 -4.95
CA ALA A 23 -7.08 3.54 -3.64
C ALA A 23 -7.11 2.45 -2.55
N GLU A 24 -8.06 1.51 -2.61
CA GLU A 24 -8.12 0.37 -1.70
C GLU A 24 -6.90 -0.54 -1.84
N LYS A 25 -6.52 -0.89 -3.07
CA LYS A 25 -5.31 -1.67 -3.34
C LYS A 25 -4.05 -0.93 -2.89
N LEU A 26 -3.96 0.38 -3.13
CA LEU A 26 -2.80 1.18 -2.71
C LEU A 26 -2.71 1.23 -1.18
N ASN A 27 -3.81 1.56 -0.49
CA ASN A 27 -3.85 1.65 0.97
C ASN A 27 -3.59 0.28 1.61
N GLY A 28 -4.12 -0.81 1.06
CA GLY A 28 -3.85 -2.16 1.54
C GLY A 28 -2.36 -2.52 1.47
N ARG A 29 -1.66 -2.14 0.38
CA ARG A 29 -0.21 -2.37 0.25
C ARG A 29 0.58 -1.53 1.24
N LEU A 30 0.20 -0.27 1.44
CA LEU A 30 0.81 0.60 2.44
C LEU A 30 0.63 0.04 3.85
N ALA A 31 -0.55 -0.52 4.16
CA ALA A 31 -0.81 -1.16 5.44
C ALA A 31 0.05 -2.41 5.66
N MET A 32 0.20 -3.28 4.64
CA MET A 32 1.09 -4.44 4.73
C MET A 32 2.54 -4.03 4.99
N LEU A 33 3.04 -3.00 4.30
CA LEU A 33 4.38 -2.47 4.52
C LEU A 33 4.51 -1.89 5.93
N GLY A 34 3.56 -1.06 6.36
CA GLY A 34 3.55 -0.49 7.70
C GLY A 34 3.58 -1.54 8.80
N PHE A 35 2.81 -2.62 8.64
CA PHE A 35 2.78 -3.73 9.60
C PHE A 35 4.12 -4.48 9.66
N ILE A 36 4.72 -4.80 8.51
CA ILE A 36 6.04 -5.46 8.47
C ILE A 36 7.12 -4.56 9.08
N THR A 37 7.10 -3.27 8.76
CA THR A 37 8.03 -2.30 9.35
C THR A 37 7.85 -2.20 10.86
N LEU A 38 6.62 -2.25 11.36
CA LEU A 38 6.33 -2.24 12.80
C LEU A 38 6.94 -3.46 13.50
N ILE A 39 6.75 -4.66 12.94
CA ILE A 39 7.35 -5.89 13.49
C ILE A 39 8.88 -5.80 13.48
N ALA A 40 9.47 -5.36 12.37
CA ALA A 40 10.91 -5.20 12.26
C ALA A 40 11.43 -4.19 13.30
N PHE A 41 10.71 -3.08 13.52
CA PHE A 41 11.02 -2.09 14.53
C PHE A 41 11.07 -2.71 15.93
N GLU A 42 10.01 -3.41 16.35
CA GLU A 42 9.92 -4.05 17.67
C GLU A 42 11.05 -5.07 17.92
N ILE A 43 11.46 -5.82 16.88
CA ILE A 43 12.59 -6.74 16.98
C ILE A 43 13.91 -5.98 17.16
N THR A 44 14.09 -4.85 16.47
CA THR A 44 15.34 -4.07 16.58
C THR A 44 15.45 -3.32 17.92
N THR A 45 14.35 -2.72 18.40
CA THR A 45 14.32 -1.95 19.65
C THR A 45 14.18 -2.83 20.88
N HIS A 46 13.69 -4.06 20.74
CA HIS A 46 13.33 -4.97 21.83
C HIS A 46 12.25 -4.37 22.76
N GLU A 47 11.47 -3.42 22.25
CA GLU A 47 10.45 -2.67 22.97
C GLU A 47 9.21 -2.58 22.07
N GLY A 48 8.02 -2.81 22.65
CA GLY A 48 6.76 -2.73 21.90
C GLY A 48 6.51 -1.31 21.40
N PHE A 49 5.95 -1.17 20.19
CA PHE A 49 5.77 0.15 19.56
C PHE A 49 4.91 1.11 20.41
N LEU A 50 3.89 0.60 21.10
CA LEU A 50 3.03 1.42 21.96
C LEU A 50 3.74 1.92 23.22
N HIS A 51 4.67 1.13 23.77
CA HIS A 51 5.50 1.52 24.90
C HIS A 51 6.52 2.58 24.47
N TRP A 52 7.11 2.42 23.28
CA TRP A 52 7.97 3.45 22.67
C TRP A 52 7.23 4.79 22.46
N LEU A 53 5.93 4.75 22.14
CA LEU A 53 5.09 5.94 22.00
C LEU A 53 4.65 6.52 23.36
N GLY A 54 4.94 5.85 24.48
CA GLY A 54 4.57 6.28 25.84
C GLY A 54 3.08 6.14 26.16
N LEU A 55 2.37 5.28 25.44
CA LEU A 55 0.92 5.07 25.61
C LEU A 55 0.58 3.96 26.62
N VAL A 56 1.57 3.14 26.97
CA VAL A 56 1.48 2.05 27.96
C VAL A 56 2.78 1.97 28.74
#